data_AF-X0ZCQ8-F1
#
_entry.id   AF-X0ZCQ8-F1
#
_cell.length_a   1.000
_cell.length_b   1.000
_cell.length_c   1.000
_cell.angle_alpha   90.00
_cell.angle_beta   90.00
_cell.angle_gamma   90.00
#
_symmetry.space_group_name_H-M   'P 1'
#
loop_
_entity.id
_entity.type
_entity.pdbx_description
1 polymer ?
#
loop_
_entity_poly.entity_id
_entity_poly.type
_entity_poly.pdbx_seq_one_letter_code
_entity_poly.pdbx_strand_id
1 'polypeptide(L)'
;NCPLLSPADELIDASGCVLLPGLVNAHTHAAMTLFRGSADDMELQPWLEEKIWPVERRLTPEDVHWGTMLAIAEMLRAGVTCFNDMYHFPEAGARAAIETGIRMCPSGVLLGFLPDAEDLLREAVAFCEEFREAGDGRITPMLAPHAPYTCPRPMLEKVIAA
;
A
#
# COMPACT_ATOMS: atom_id res chain seq x y z
N ASN A 1 -24.45 27.80 22.13
CA ASN A 1 -25.27 26.64 22.56
C ASN A 1 -26.04 26.09 21.39
N CYS A 2 -25.52 25.06 20.72
CA CYS A 2 -26.22 24.36 19.63
C CYS A 2 -27.19 23.34 20.27
N PRO A 3 -28.52 23.45 20.11
CA PRO A 3 -29.47 22.76 20.99
C PRO A 3 -30.07 21.46 20.40
N LEU A 4 -29.32 20.66 19.62
CA LEU A 4 -29.90 19.52 18.88
C LEU A 4 -29.14 18.18 18.94
N LEU A 5 -28.42 17.86 20.01
CA LEU A 5 -27.85 16.51 20.17
C LEU A 5 -28.41 15.87 21.44
N SER A 6 -28.96 14.66 21.29
CA SER A 6 -29.12 13.73 22.42
C SER A 6 -27.78 13.61 23.16
N PRO A 7 -27.77 13.36 24.48
CA PRO A 7 -26.51 13.16 25.19
C PRO A 7 -25.73 12.04 24.49
N ALA A 8 -24.48 12.32 24.12
CA ALA A 8 -23.59 11.34 23.51
C ALA A 8 -23.32 10.22 24.54
N ASP A 9 -23.23 8.98 24.07
CA ASP A 9 -22.89 7.83 24.94
C ASP A 9 -21.47 7.95 25.53
N GLU A 10 -20.57 8.65 24.81
CA GLU A 10 -19.20 8.92 25.23
C GLU A 10 -18.79 10.36 24.85
N LEU A 11 -18.02 11.01 25.73
CA LEU A 11 -17.54 12.38 25.56
C LEU A 11 -16.01 12.38 25.68
N ILE A 12 -15.33 12.77 24.60
CA ILE A 12 -13.86 12.88 24.54
C ILE A 12 -13.48 14.35 24.69
N ASP A 13 -12.77 14.70 25.76
CA ASP A 13 -12.23 16.05 25.95
C ASP A 13 -10.97 16.26 25.09
N ALA A 14 -11.11 17.04 24.02
CA ALA A 14 -10.04 17.42 23.11
C ALA A 14 -9.65 18.90 23.26
N SER A 15 -9.83 19.49 24.44
CA SER A 15 -9.47 20.88 24.72
C SER A 15 -8.00 21.16 24.41
N GLY A 16 -7.74 22.19 23.60
CA GLY A 16 -6.39 22.54 23.14
C GLY A 16 -5.93 21.79 21.88
N CYS A 17 -6.76 20.90 21.33
CA CYS A 17 -6.50 20.20 20.07
C CYS A 17 -7.36 20.76 18.93
N VAL A 18 -6.96 20.44 17.70
CA VAL A 18 -7.78 20.64 16.49
C VAL A 18 -8.16 19.27 15.96
N LEU A 19 -9.45 19.04 15.74
CA LEU A 19 -9.95 17.84 15.07
C LEU A 19 -9.93 18.05 13.56
N LEU A 20 -9.26 17.14 12.86
CA LEU A 20 -9.17 17.12 11.40
C LEU A 20 -9.62 15.74 10.88
N PRO A 21 -10.09 15.64 9.62
CA PRO A 21 -10.13 14.37 8.93
C PRO A 21 -8.74 13.72 8.92
N GLY A 22 -8.69 12.39 9.01
CA GLY A 22 -7.43 11.67 8.89
C GLY A 22 -6.76 11.88 7.53
N LEU A 23 -5.43 11.94 7.52
CA LEU A 23 -4.66 12.16 6.30
C LEU A 23 -4.70 10.92 5.39
N VAL A 24 -4.57 11.14 4.08
CA VAL A 24 -4.49 10.09 3.06
C VAL A 24 -3.12 10.10 2.43
N ASN A 25 -2.35 9.02 2.59
CA ASN A 25 -1.09 8.82 1.90
C ASN A 25 -1.35 8.17 0.53
N ALA A 26 -1.39 8.96 -0.53
CA ALA A 26 -1.80 8.50 -1.85
C ALA A 26 -0.79 7.60 -2.58
N HIS A 27 0.43 7.43 -2.07
CA HIS A 27 1.42 6.57 -2.68
C HIS A 27 2.52 6.15 -1.70
N THR A 28 2.78 4.86 -1.57
CA THR A 28 3.90 4.32 -0.80
C THR A 28 4.32 2.94 -1.28
N HIS A 29 5.41 2.47 -0.68
CA HIS A 29 5.96 1.12 -0.74
C HIS A 29 6.22 0.68 0.71
N ALA A 30 5.17 0.27 1.42
CA ALA A 30 5.12 0.26 2.89
C ALA A 30 6.20 -0.62 3.53
N ALA A 31 6.46 -1.81 2.99
CA ALA A 31 7.47 -2.71 3.53
C ALA A 31 8.92 -2.23 3.31
N MET A 32 9.15 -1.20 2.48
CA MET A 32 10.49 -0.58 2.34
C MET A 32 10.94 0.16 3.61
N THR A 33 10.08 0.31 4.62
CA THR A 33 10.51 0.75 5.96
C THR A 33 11.63 -0.12 6.53
N LEU A 34 11.71 -1.41 6.15
CA LEU A 34 12.79 -2.32 6.49
C LEU A 34 14.16 -1.92 5.90
N PHE A 35 14.17 -1.08 4.87
CA PHE A 35 15.36 -0.66 4.13
C PHE A 35 15.73 0.80 4.40
N ARG A 36 15.08 1.45 5.37
CA ARG A 36 15.25 2.88 5.65
C ARG A 36 16.72 3.22 5.89
N GLY A 37 17.27 4.12 5.08
CA GLY A 37 18.66 4.58 5.17
C GLY A 37 19.72 3.55 4.75
N SER A 38 19.32 2.47 4.06
CA SER A 38 20.27 1.44 3.59
C SER A 38 20.94 1.76 2.25
N ALA A 39 20.38 2.71 1.50
CA ALA A 39 20.82 3.08 0.16
C ALA A 39 20.53 4.57 -0.10
N ASP A 40 21.37 5.43 0.46
CA ASP A 40 21.32 6.89 0.28
C ASP A 40 22.40 7.36 -0.72
N ASP A 41 22.30 8.61 -1.19
CA ASP A 41 23.29 9.28 -2.06
C ASP A 41 23.60 8.56 -3.39
N MET A 42 22.58 7.97 -4.01
CA MET A 42 22.69 7.23 -5.28
C MET A 42 21.75 7.79 -6.36
N GLU A 43 22.13 7.64 -7.62
CA GLU A 43 21.20 7.82 -8.74
C GLU A 43 20.15 6.70 -8.76
N LEU A 44 18.98 6.96 -9.36
CA LEU A 44 17.83 6.04 -9.33
C LEU A 44 18.15 4.64 -9.89
N GLN A 45 18.82 4.56 -11.05
CA GLN A 45 19.05 3.26 -11.69
C GLN A 45 20.02 2.38 -10.88
N PRO A 46 21.19 2.88 -10.44
CA PRO A 46 22.05 2.13 -9.52
C PRO A 46 21.38 1.81 -8.18
N TRP A 47 20.56 2.71 -7.66
CA TRP A 47 19.79 2.47 -6.43
C TRP A 47 18.84 1.26 -6.58
N LEU A 48 18.09 1.21 -7.68
CA LEU A 48 17.19 0.08 -7.99
C LEU A 48 17.97 -1.22 -8.20
N GLU A 49 18.92 -1.24 -9.14
CA GLU A 49 19.56 -2.46 -9.63
C GLU A 49 20.59 -3.05 -8.65
N GLU A 50 21.36 -2.20 -7.98
CA GLU A 50 22.48 -2.65 -7.15
C GLU A 50 22.12 -2.79 -5.67
N LYS A 51 21.07 -2.10 -5.21
CA LYS A 51 20.67 -2.09 -3.79
C LYS A 51 19.28 -2.66 -3.55
N ILE A 52 18.25 -2.02 -4.10
CA ILE A 52 16.86 -2.33 -3.73
C ILE A 52 16.39 -3.67 -4.27
N TRP A 53 16.45 -3.90 -5.58
CA TRP A 53 15.99 -5.15 -6.18
C TRP A 53 16.73 -6.38 -5.65
N PRO A 54 18.05 -6.36 -5.37
CA PRO A 54 18.74 -7.48 -4.73
C PRO A 54 18.21 -7.82 -3.33
N VAL A 55 17.78 -6.82 -2.55
CA VAL A 55 17.23 -7.03 -1.20
C VAL A 55 15.76 -7.46 -1.28
N GLU A 56 14.95 -6.82 -2.13
CA GLU A 56 13.54 -7.18 -2.34
C GLU A 56 13.36 -8.63 -2.78
N ARG A 57 14.25 -9.16 -3.63
CA ARG A 57 14.26 -10.58 -4.04
C ARG A 57 14.41 -11.57 -2.88
N ARG A 58 14.86 -11.11 -1.71
CA ARG A 58 15.03 -11.93 -0.51
C ARG A 58 13.87 -11.78 0.47
N LEU A 59 12.97 -10.82 0.25
CA LEU A 59 11.80 -10.64 1.10
C LEU A 59 10.87 -11.85 0.95
N THR A 60 10.32 -12.25 2.07
CA THR A 60 9.23 -13.20 2.17
C THR A 60 7.90 -12.46 2.39
N PRO A 61 6.74 -13.12 2.21
CA PRO A 61 5.46 -12.55 2.62
C PRO A 61 5.41 -12.18 4.10
N GLU A 62 6.16 -12.87 4.97
CA GLU A 62 6.23 -12.53 6.40
C GLU A 62 7.00 -11.23 6.63
N ASP A 63 8.11 -11.01 5.91
CA ASP A 63 8.85 -9.76 5.98
C ASP A 63 7.99 -8.58 5.51
N VAL A 64 7.25 -8.73 4.40
CA VAL A 64 6.34 -7.68 3.91
C VAL A 64 5.25 -7.36 4.92
N HIS A 65 4.65 -8.37 5.54
CA HIS A 65 3.65 -8.15 6.57
C HIS A 65 4.20 -7.32 7.73
N TRP A 66 5.34 -7.69 8.31
CA TRP A 66 5.93 -6.95 9.43
C TRP A 66 6.46 -5.58 9.04
N GLY A 67 7.03 -5.43 7.84
CA GLY A 67 7.41 -4.12 7.28
C GLY A 67 6.20 -3.21 7.12
N THR A 68 5.08 -3.72 6.62
CA THR A 68 3.83 -2.95 6.50
C THR A 68 3.24 -2.63 7.88
N MET A 69 3.29 -3.55 8.85
CA MET A 69 2.87 -3.27 10.24
C MET A 69 3.66 -2.10 10.85
N LEU A 70 4.98 -2.06 10.62
CA LEU A 70 5.83 -0.95 11.06
C LEU A 70 5.41 0.37 10.37
N ALA A 71 5.21 0.35 9.05
CA ALA A 71 4.75 1.52 8.31
C ALA A 71 3.38 2.03 8.80
N ILE A 72 2.44 1.14 9.11
CA ILE A 72 1.12 1.50 9.66
C ILE A 72 1.26 2.17 11.02
N ALA A 73 2.11 1.65 11.91
CA ALA A 73 2.34 2.27 13.22
C ALA A 73 2.89 3.71 13.08
N GLU A 74 3.82 3.95 12.16
CA GLU A 74 4.33 5.29 11.85
C GLU A 74 3.24 6.20 11.26
N MET A 75 2.46 5.70 10.31
CA MET A 75 1.36 6.42 9.66
C MET A 75 0.29 6.86 10.66
N LEU A 76 -0.18 5.96 11.53
CA LEU A 76 -1.16 6.28 12.56
C LEU A 76 -0.65 7.35 13.52
N ARG A 77 0.63 7.28 13.91
CA ARG A 77 1.26 8.33 14.74
C ARG A 77 1.34 9.69 14.05
N ALA A 78 1.38 9.72 12.72
CA ALA A 78 1.37 10.93 11.91
C ALA A 78 -0.05 11.40 11.52
N GLY A 79 -1.11 10.71 11.97
CA GLY A 79 -2.50 11.04 11.64
C GLY A 79 -2.96 10.56 10.26
N VAL A 80 -2.20 9.67 9.60
CA VAL A 80 -2.63 9.00 8.37
C VAL A 80 -3.58 7.86 8.71
N THR A 81 -4.72 7.82 8.02
CA THR A 81 -5.79 6.84 8.24
C THR A 81 -6.13 6.01 7.00
N CYS A 82 -5.55 6.38 5.85
CA CYS A 82 -5.69 5.67 4.59
C CYS A 82 -4.38 5.76 3.82
N PHE A 83 -3.97 4.67 3.16
CA PHE A 83 -2.81 4.70 2.28
C PHE A 83 -2.99 3.83 1.03
N ASN A 84 -2.33 4.20 -0.06
CA ASN A 84 -2.27 3.43 -1.29
C ASN A 84 -0.85 2.88 -1.47
N ASP A 85 -0.73 1.57 -1.64
CA ASP A 85 0.53 0.84 -1.60
C ASP A 85 0.71 0.01 -2.88
N MET A 86 1.89 0.10 -3.47
CA MET A 86 2.28 -0.68 -4.65
C MET A 86 3.48 -1.53 -4.26
N TYR A 87 3.29 -2.82 -3.97
CA TYR A 87 4.41 -3.63 -3.50
C TYR A 87 4.26 -5.11 -3.82
N HIS A 88 5.36 -5.86 -3.61
CA HIS A 88 5.34 -7.31 -3.70
C HIS A 88 4.52 -7.92 -2.56
N PHE A 89 3.94 -9.11 -2.79
CA PHE A 89 3.10 -9.83 -1.80
C PHE A 89 1.95 -8.95 -1.26
N PRO A 90 1.08 -8.40 -2.12
CA PRO A 90 0.05 -7.44 -1.70
C PRO A 90 -0.93 -8.02 -0.68
N GLU A 91 -1.12 -9.34 -0.63
CA GLU A 91 -1.92 -10.06 0.37
C GLU A 91 -1.35 -9.89 1.78
N ALA A 92 -0.01 -9.89 1.91
CA ALA A 92 0.66 -9.73 3.19
C ALA A 92 0.47 -8.30 3.74
N GLY A 93 0.54 -7.30 2.85
CA GLY A 93 0.24 -5.90 3.18
C GLY A 93 -1.23 -5.70 3.54
N ALA A 94 -2.15 -6.26 2.73
CA ALA A 94 -3.58 -6.21 3.00
C ALA A 94 -3.95 -6.87 4.34
N ARG A 95 -3.33 -8.01 4.67
CA ARG A 95 -3.50 -8.66 5.98
C ARG A 95 -3.09 -7.73 7.13
N ALA A 96 -1.95 -7.07 7.04
CA ALA A 96 -1.52 -6.10 8.05
C ALA A 96 -2.52 -4.94 8.22
N ALA A 97 -3.08 -4.43 7.12
CA ALA A 97 -4.11 -3.40 7.17
C ALA A 97 -5.42 -3.90 7.81
N ILE A 98 -5.84 -5.14 7.52
CA ILE A 98 -7.04 -5.75 8.11
C ILE A 98 -6.86 -5.93 9.63
N GLU A 99 -5.72 -6.44 10.08
CA GLU A 99 -5.43 -6.68 11.50
C GLU A 99 -5.39 -5.39 12.33
N THR A 100 -4.81 -4.32 11.78
CA THR A 100 -4.71 -3.01 12.45
C THR A 100 -5.96 -2.16 12.29
N GLY A 101 -6.70 -2.42 11.23
CA GLY A 101 -7.94 -1.75 10.91
C GLY A 101 -7.84 -0.42 10.19
N ILE A 102 -6.66 -0.08 9.66
CA ILE A 102 -6.46 1.09 8.80
C ILE A 102 -7.04 0.84 7.39
N ARG A 103 -7.41 1.92 6.67
CA ARG A 103 -7.85 1.81 5.27
C ARG A 103 -6.64 1.66 4.35
N MET A 104 -6.72 0.77 3.37
CA MET A 104 -5.64 0.53 2.43
C MET A 104 -6.16 0.31 1.00
N CYS A 105 -5.45 0.86 0.03
CA CYS A 105 -5.55 0.45 -1.38
C CYS A 105 -4.31 -0.38 -1.74
N PRO A 106 -4.33 -1.72 -1.56
CA PRO A 106 -3.20 -2.56 -1.90
C PRO A 106 -3.15 -2.84 -3.41
N SER A 107 -1.94 -2.89 -3.95
CA SER A 107 -1.72 -3.26 -5.35
C SER A 107 -0.42 -4.04 -5.52
N GLY A 108 -0.45 -5.07 -6.35
CA GLY A 108 0.74 -5.83 -6.74
C GLY A 108 1.52 -5.11 -7.84
N VAL A 109 2.86 -5.14 -7.77
CA VAL A 109 3.72 -4.57 -8.82
C VAL A 109 3.59 -5.37 -10.11
N LEU A 110 3.18 -4.70 -11.20
CA LEU A 110 3.19 -5.29 -12.54
C LEU A 110 4.42 -4.82 -13.32
N LEU A 111 5.23 -5.78 -13.78
CA LEU A 111 6.39 -5.57 -14.64
C LEU A 111 6.16 -6.22 -16.01
N GLY A 112 5.74 -5.41 -16.98
CA GLY A 112 5.31 -5.86 -18.30
C GLY A 112 6.40 -6.35 -19.25
N PHE A 113 7.68 -6.21 -18.90
CA PHE A 113 8.79 -6.74 -19.69
C PHE A 113 9.19 -8.17 -19.31
N LEU A 114 8.66 -8.69 -18.19
CA LEU A 114 8.98 -10.05 -17.76
C LEU A 114 8.31 -11.09 -18.66
N PRO A 115 8.91 -12.27 -18.88
CA PRO A 115 8.34 -13.32 -19.71
C PRO A 115 6.95 -13.79 -19.25
N ASP A 116 6.65 -13.67 -17.96
CA ASP A 116 5.44 -14.08 -17.27
C ASP A 116 4.50 -12.90 -16.96
N ALA A 117 4.69 -11.74 -17.60
CA ALA A 117 3.89 -10.53 -17.34
C ALA A 117 2.37 -10.75 -17.43
N GLU A 118 1.90 -11.60 -18.35
CA GLU A 118 0.46 -11.90 -18.48
C GLU A 118 -0.07 -12.72 -17.30
N ASP A 119 0.76 -13.58 -16.72
CA ASP A 119 0.40 -14.39 -15.55
C ASP A 119 0.31 -13.47 -14.33
N LEU A 120 1.28 -12.57 -14.16
CA LEU A 120 1.26 -11.53 -13.13
C LEU A 120 0.01 -10.64 -13.23
N LEU A 121 -0.42 -10.27 -14.44
CA LEU A 121 -1.66 -9.52 -14.62
C LEU A 121 -2.88 -10.33 -14.17
N ARG A 122 -2.96 -11.61 -14.56
CA ARG A 122 -4.07 -12.50 -14.14
C ARG A 122 -4.12 -12.67 -12.62
N GLU A 123 -2.96 -12.84 -11.98
CA GLU A 123 -2.84 -12.92 -10.53
C GLU A 123 -3.26 -11.61 -9.85
N ALA A 124 -2.84 -10.46 -10.38
CA ALA A 124 -3.23 -9.16 -9.84
C ALA A 124 -4.75 -8.90 -9.97
N VAL A 125 -5.37 -9.34 -11.07
CA VAL A 125 -6.84 -9.27 -11.24
C VAL A 125 -7.54 -10.16 -10.22
N ALA A 126 -7.10 -11.42 -10.07
CA ALA A 126 -7.67 -12.34 -9.09
C ALA A 126 -7.54 -11.79 -7.66
N PHE A 127 -6.38 -11.22 -7.30
CA PHE A 127 -6.17 -10.52 -6.04
C PHE A 127 -7.18 -9.37 -5.85
N CYS A 128 -7.38 -8.55 -6.88
CA CYS A 128 -8.32 -7.44 -6.82
C CYS A 128 -9.78 -7.89 -6.65
N GLU A 129 -10.15 -9.05 -7.20
CA GLU A 129 -11.47 -9.64 -7.01
C GLU A 129 -11.63 -10.23 -5.60
N GLU A 130 -10.62 -10.97 -5.12
CA GLU A 130 -10.62 -11.63 -3.80
C GLU A 130 -10.65 -10.62 -2.64
N PHE A 131 -9.82 -9.58 -2.71
CA PHE A 131 -9.68 -8.60 -1.63
C PHE A 131 -10.65 -7.41 -1.76
N ARG A 132 -11.55 -7.43 -2.74
CA ARG A 132 -12.57 -6.39 -2.91
C ARG A 132 -13.43 -6.31 -1.65
N GLU A 133 -13.46 -5.14 -1.03
CA GLU A 133 -14.23 -4.87 0.20
C GLU A 133 -13.80 -5.71 1.43
N ALA A 134 -12.62 -6.33 1.40
CA ALA A 134 -12.08 -7.03 2.56
C ALA A 134 -11.87 -6.06 3.76
N GLY A 135 -11.78 -6.62 4.97
CA GLY A 135 -11.63 -5.85 6.20
C GLY A 135 -12.82 -4.91 6.45
N ASP A 136 -14.05 -5.39 6.26
CA ASP A 136 -15.29 -4.60 6.45
C ASP A 136 -15.34 -3.35 5.54
N GLY A 137 -14.94 -3.48 4.28
CA GLY A 137 -14.94 -2.37 3.31
C GLY A 137 -13.78 -1.38 3.47
N ARG A 138 -12.72 -1.74 4.20
CA ARG A 138 -11.52 -0.91 4.36
C ARG A 138 -10.43 -1.19 3.33
N ILE A 139 -10.52 -2.30 2.60
CA ILE A 139 -9.57 -2.67 1.56
C ILE A 139 -10.17 -2.41 0.18
N THR A 140 -9.45 -1.65 -0.65
CA THR A 140 -9.84 -1.33 -2.02
C THR A 140 -8.67 -1.61 -2.96
N PRO A 141 -8.51 -2.86 -3.45
CA PRO A 141 -7.36 -3.24 -4.24
C PRO A 141 -7.36 -2.58 -5.63
N MET A 142 -6.18 -2.39 -6.20
CA MET A 142 -5.99 -1.75 -7.51
C MET A 142 -4.92 -2.47 -8.35
N LEU A 143 -5.01 -2.34 -9.68
CA LEU A 143 -3.92 -2.73 -10.58
C LEU A 143 -2.85 -1.63 -10.63
N ALA A 144 -1.58 -2.02 -10.57
CA ALA A 144 -0.46 -1.09 -10.45
C ALA A 144 0.69 -1.42 -11.43
N PRO A 145 0.58 -0.97 -12.69
CA PRO A 145 1.73 -1.00 -13.60
C PRO A 145 2.84 -0.11 -13.05
N HIS A 146 4.03 -0.68 -12.85
CA HIS A 146 5.14 0.00 -12.19
C HIS A 146 5.50 1.34 -12.87
N ALA A 147 5.74 1.32 -14.18
CA ALA A 147 6.03 2.50 -14.98
C ALA A 147 5.91 2.21 -16.49
N PRO A 148 5.73 3.23 -17.35
CA PRO A 148 5.66 3.06 -18.81
C PRO A 148 6.91 2.43 -19.45
N TYR A 149 8.10 2.63 -18.88
CA TYR A 149 9.33 2.00 -19.39
C TYR A 149 9.51 0.54 -18.94
N THR A 150 8.77 0.11 -17.91
CA THR A 150 8.73 -1.29 -17.44
C THR A 150 7.47 -2.04 -17.91
N CYS A 151 6.46 -1.33 -18.40
CA CYS A 151 5.23 -1.88 -18.93
C CYS A 151 5.03 -1.35 -20.36
N PRO A 152 5.48 -2.09 -21.38
CA PRO A 152 5.30 -1.70 -22.78
C PRO A 152 3.83 -1.43 -23.10
N ARG A 153 3.57 -0.61 -24.13
CA ARG A 153 2.21 -0.21 -24.53
C ARG A 153 1.21 -1.38 -24.62
N PRO A 154 1.55 -2.55 -25.21
CA PRO A 154 0.63 -3.69 -25.23
C PRO A 154 0.22 -4.19 -23.83
N MET A 155 1.12 -4.13 -22.84
CA MET A 155 0.81 -4.48 -21.46
C MET A 155 -0.13 -3.45 -20.83
N LEU A 156 0.12 -2.14 -21.03
CA LEU A 156 -0.75 -1.09 -20.50
C LEU A 156 -2.16 -1.16 -21.10
N GLU A 157 -2.30 -1.50 -22.40
CA GLU A 157 -3.61 -1.74 -23.02
C GLU A 157 -4.36 -2.90 -22.37
N LYS A 158 -3.65 -3.97 -21.97
CA LYS A 158 -4.25 -5.09 -21.23
C LYS A 158 -4.68 -4.70 -19.82
N VAL A 159 -3.86 -3.92 -19.11
CA VAL A 159 -4.21 -3.42 -17.76
C VAL A 159 -5.46 -2.55 -17.80
N ILE A 160 -5.64 -1.73 -18.84
CA ILE A 160 -6.85 -0.90 -19.01
C ILE A 160 -8.10 -1.74 -19.29
N ALA A 161 -7.94 -2.89 -19.97
CA ALA A 161 -9.03 -3.76 -20.37
C ALA A 161 -9.45 -4.79 -19.31
N ALA A 162 -8.63 -4.97 -18.27
CA ALA A 162 -8.85 -5.90 -17.16
C ALA A 162 -9.81 -5.29 -16.12
#